data_AF-A0A374VQJ0-F1
#
_entry.id   AF-A0A374VQJ0-F1
#
_cell.length_a   1.000
_cell.length_b   1.000
_cell.length_c   1.000
_cell.angle_alpha   90.00
_cell.angle_beta   90.00
_cell.angle_gamma   90.00
#
_symmetry.space_group_name_H-M   'P 1'
#
loop_
_entity.id
_entity.type
_entity.pdbx_description
1 polymer ?
#
loop_
_entity_poly.entity_id
_entity_poly.type
_entity_poly.pdbx_seq_one_letter_code
_entity_poly.pdbx_strand_id
1 'polypeptide(L)'
;MAKGQKTIYKNSAVILRLVLGILSIVISAVVGFQSCAAGIGEAISEAESSSGAGGLFTGFFLLAAGIVAIAARKTKGGTIASIILYALAAIFAFANLSENFGDLVVWAVLSVIFAVVLVITLFLKEKDSSDETTKE
;
A
#
# COMPACT_ATOMS: atom_id res chain seq x y z
N MET A 1 20.56 -2.72 29.12
CA MET A 1 19.60 -1.78 28.52
C MET A 1 19.26 -2.06 27.04
N ALA A 2 20.14 -2.66 26.23
CA ALA A 2 19.91 -2.88 24.79
C ALA A 2 18.74 -3.84 24.41
N LYS A 3 18.41 -4.85 25.24
CA LYS A 3 17.30 -5.78 24.95
C LYS A 3 15.92 -5.11 24.98
N GLY A 4 15.71 -4.13 25.88
CA GLY A 4 14.43 -3.43 26.02
C GLY A 4 14.10 -2.53 24.83
N GLN A 5 15.11 -1.86 24.25
CA GLN A 5 14.94 -0.97 23.11
C GLN A 5 14.59 -1.75 21.82
N LYS A 6 15.20 -2.93 21.63
CA LYS A 6 14.87 -3.84 20.51
C LYS A 6 13.42 -4.33 20.56
N THR A 7 12.91 -4.68 21.75
CA THR A 7 11.51 -5.13 21.89
C THR A 7 10.51 -4.02 21.57
N ILE A 8 10.80 -2.77 21.94
CA ILE A 8 9.93 -1.63 21.64
C ILE A 8 9.87 -1.39 20.12
N TYR A 9 11.01 -1.31 19.43
CA TYR A 9 11.05 -1.08 17.97
C TYR A 9 10.34 -2.18 17.18
N LYS A 10 10.51 -3.45 17.59
CA LYS A 10 9.85 -4.60 16.96
C LYS A 10 8.33 -4.53 17.08
N ASN A 11 7.82 -4.06 18.22
CA ASN A 11 6.39 -3.86 18.44
C ASN A 11 5.86 -2.63 17.67
N SER A 12 6.61 -1.53 17.64
CA SER A 12 6.27 -0.33 16.86
C SER A 12 6.13 -0.63 15.37
N ALA A 13 7.03 -1.43 14.81
CA ALA A 13 6.97 -1.85 13.40
C ALA A 13 5.76 -2.73 13.08
N VAL A 14 5.28 -3.53 14.02
CA VAL A 14 4.07 -4.37 13.83
C VAL A 14 2.80 -3.51 13.91
N ILE A 15 2.78 -2.53 14.81
CA ILE A 15 1.68 -1.58 14.95
C ILE A 15 1.56 -0.70 13.69
N LEU A 16 2.69 -0.19 13.17
CA LEU A 16 2.73 0.61 11.94
C LEU A 16 2.12 -0.12 10.75
N ARG A 17 2.45 -1.39 10.55
CA ARG A 17 1.86 -2.24 9.50
C ARG A 17 0.35 -2.39 9.65
N LEU A 18 -0.13 -2.54 10.89
CA LEU A 18 -1.55 -2.65 11.17
C LEU A 18 -2.30 -1.35 10.85
N VAL A 19 -1.76 -0.21 11.27
CA VAL A 19 -2.35 1.11 10.98
C VAL A 19 -2.35 1.39 9.48
N LEU A 20 -1.24 1.13 8.78
CA LEU A 20 -1.14 1.29 7.32
C LEU A 20 -2.14 0.39 6.59
N GLY A 21 -2.29 -0.86 7.02
CA GLY A 21 -3.25 -1.78 6.42
C GLY A 21 -4.69 -1.31 6.57
N ILE A 22 -5.10 -0.85 7.76
CA ILE A 22 -6.45 -0.30 8.00
C ILE A 22 -6.66 0.95 7.16
N LEU A 23 -5.68 1.86 7.15
CA LEU A 23 -5.75 3.09 6.36
C LEU A 23 -5.91 2.79 4.87
N SER A 24 -5.15 1.83 4.34
CA SER A 24 -5.28 1.40 2.93
C SER A 24 -6.66 0.84 2.60
N ILE A 25 -7.27 0.06 3.50
CA ILE A 25 -8.64 -0.44 3.29
C ILE A 25 -9.63 0.71 3.20
N VAL A 26 -9.57 1.68 4.13
CA VAL A 26 -10.47 2.85 4.09
C VAL A 26 -10.27 3.64 2.80
N ILE A 27 -9.02 3.85 2.40
CA ILE A 27 -8.68 4.58 1.17
C ILE A 27 -9.16 3.83 -0.06
N SER A 28 -9.03 2.51 -0.12
CA SER A 28 -9.51 1.71 -1.24
C SER A 28 -11.02 1.87 -1.48
N ALA A 29 -11.82 2.02 -0.41
CA ALA A 29 -13.24 2.30 -0.53
C ALA A 29 -13.47 3.69 -1.17
N VAL A 30 -12.73 4.71 -0.74
CA VAL A 30 -12.80 6.07 -1.32
C VAL A 30 -12.42 6.05 -2.80
N VAL A 31 -11.32 5.39 -3.15
CA VAL A 31 -10.87 5.20 -4.54
C VAL A 31 -11.95 4.51 -5.35
N GLY A 32 -12.58 3.45 -4.83
CA GLY A 32 -13.65 2.73 -5.50
C GLY A 32 -14.87 3.61 -5.81
N PHE A 33 -15.31 4.41 -4.84
CA PHE A 33 -16.41 5.35 -5.07
C PHE A 33 -16.07 6.45 -6.09
N GLN A 34 -14.85 7.01 -6.02
CA GLN A 34 -14.38 8.00 -7.00
C GLN A 34 -14.26 7.39 -8.41
N SER A 35 -13.81 6.14 -8.48
CA SER A 35 -13.68 5.40 -9.74
C SER A 35 -15.02 5.10 -10.39
N CYS A 36 -16.05 4.78 -9.59
CA CYS A 36 -17.42 4.66 -10.09
C CYS A 36 -17.94 6.00 -10.61
N ALA A 37 -17.68 7.11 -9.91
CA ALA A 37 -18.08 8.44 -10.36
C ALA A 37 -17.35 8.85 -11.65
N ALA A 38 -16.05 8.58 -11.75
CA ALA A 38 -15.25 8.82 -12.95
C ALA A 38 -15.72 7.95 -14.12
N GLY A 39 -16.01 6.67 -13.89
CA GLY A 39 -16.52 5.76 -14.92
C GLY A 39 -17.92 6.14 -15.43
N ILE A 40 -18.80 6.61 -14.55
CA ILE A 40 -20.09 7.18 -14.96
C ILE A 40 -19.88 8.48 -15.74
N GLY A 41 -18.95 9.35 -15.29
CA GLY A 41 -18.59 10.59 -15.98
C GLY A 41 -18.03 10.36 -17.38
N GLU A 42 -17.17 9.34 -17.55
CA GLU A 42 -16.64 8.89 -18.84
C GLU A 42 -17.75 8.35 -19.75
N ALA A 43 -18.65 7.51 -19.21
CA ALA A 43 -19.77 6.95 -19.97
C ALA A 43 -20.77 8.01 -20.44
N ILE A 44 -21.03 9.04 -19.63
CA ILE A 44 -21.93 10.16 -19.99
C ILE A 44 -21.27 11.09 -21.01
N SER A 45 -19.96 11.31 -20.89
CA SER A 45 -19.24 12.26 -21.74
C SER A 45 -18.71 11.62 -23.03
N GLU A 46 -18.98 10.33 -23.27
CA GLU A 46 -18.39 9.52 -24.34
C GLU A 46 -16.86 9.71 -24.44
N ALA A 47 -16.20 9.90 -23.29
CA ALA A 47 -14.77 10.13 -23.24
C ALA A 47 -14.04 8.82 -23.55
N GLU A 48 -13.00 8.86 -24.40
CA GLU A 48 -12.15 7.70 -24.71
C GLU A 48 -11.18 7.33 -23.56
N SER A 49 -11.29 7.99 -22.41
CA SER A 49 -10.41 7.72 -21.27
C SER A 49 -10.89 6.52 -20.44
N SER A 50 -9.94 5.81 -19.82
CA SER A 50 -10.18 4.62 -19.00
C SER A 50 -9.89 4.84 -17.51
N SER A 51 -10.04 6.08 -17.03
CA SER A 51 -9.66 6.48 -15.68
C SER A 51 -10.51 5.77 -14.62
N GLY A 52 -11.82 5.63 -14.87
CA GLY A 52 -12.73 4.93 -13.96
C GLY A 52 -12.35 3.46 -13.76
N ALA A 53 -11.95 2.77 -14.83
CA ALA A 53 -11.46 1.39 -14.72
C ALA A 53 -10.11 1.33 -14.00
N GLY A 54 -9.18 2.21 -14.34
CA GLY A 54 -7.86 2.30 -13.73
C GLY A 54 -7.90 2.52 -12.22
N GLY A 55 -8.75 3.43 -11.76
CA GLY A 55 -8.98 3.66 -10.33
C GLY A 55 -9.62 2.46 -9.64
N LEU A 56 -10.56 1.77 -10.28
CA LEU A 56 -11.24 0.61 -9.69
C LEU A 56 -10.25 -0.56 -9.48
N PHE A 57 -9.40 -0.84 -10.48
CA PHE A 57 -8.31 -1.82 -10.34
C PHE A 57 -7.30 -1.40 -9.28
N THR A 58 -6.90 -0.13 -9.26
CA THR A 58 -5.99 0.42 -8.24
C THR A 58 -6.57 0.22 -6.84
N GLY A 59 -7.85 0.54 -6.63
CA GLY A 59 -8.56 0.33 -5.37
C GLY A 59 -8.56 -1.13 -4.93
N PHE A 60 -8.82 -2.08 -5.84
CA PHE A 60 -8.74 -3.52 -5.54
C PHE A 60 -7.34 -3.95 -5.08
N PHE A 61 -6.28 -3.46 -5.73
CA PHE A 61 -4.92 -3.75 -5.30
C PHE A 61 -4.59 -3.12 -3.94
N LEU A 62 -5.00 -1.89 -3.66
CA LEU A 62 -4.86 -1.26 -2.33
C LEU A 62 -5.59 -2.06 -1.25
N LEU A 63 -6.79 -2.55 -1.56
CA LEU A 63 -7.59 -3.35 -0.63
C LEU A 63 -6.88 -4.66 -0.32
N ALA A 64 -6.44 -5.39 -1.36
CA ALA A 64 -5.68 -6.62 -1.20
C ALA A 64 -4.37 -6.39 -0.42
N ALA A 65 -3.64 -5.33 -0.75
CA ALA A 65 -2.41 -4.94 -0.05
C ALA A 65 -2.67 -4.65 1.43
N GLY A 66 -3.76 -3.93 1.74
CA GLY A 66 -4.17 -3.61 3.11
C GLY A 66 -4.53 -4.85 3.93
N ILE A 67 -5.29 -5.78 3.36
CA ILE A 67 -5.65 -7.05 4.00
C ILE A 67 -4.39 -7.88 4.28
N VAL A 68 -3.50 -8.02 3.29
CA VAL A 68 -2.24 -8.76 3.44
C VAL A 68 -1.33 -8.10 4.49
N ALA A 69 -1.25 -6.76 4.50
CA ALA A 69 -0.49 -5.99 5.48
C ALA A 69 -0.98 -6.20 6.92
N ILE A 70 -2.28 -6.49 7.14
CA ILE A 70 -2.84 -6.81 8.46
C ILE A 70 -2.69 -8.30 8.78
N ALA A 71 -3.15 -9.17 7.89
CA ALA A 71 -3.23 -10.62 8.10
C ALA A 71 -1.84 -11.25 8.22
N ALA A 72 -0.91 -10.84 7.36
CA ALA A 72 0.43 -11.41 7.28
C ALA A 72 1.51 -10.51 7.93
N ARG A 73 1.11 -9.54 8.78
CA ARG A 73 2.01 -8.56 9.44
C ARG A 73 3.14 -9.16 10.27
N LYS A 74 2.99 -10.41 10.72
CA LYS A 74 3.98 -11.12 11.54
C LYS A 74 5.08 -11.77 10.72
N THR A 75 4.83 -12.07 9.44
CA THR A 75 5.77 -12.81 8.59
C THR A 75 6.56 -11.89 7.66
N LYS A 76 7.78 -12.32 7.27
CA LYS A 76 8.60 -11.59 6.29
C LYS A 76 7.92 -11.63 4.90
N GLY A 77 7.47 -12.82 4.47
CA GLY A 77 6.78 -13.01 3.20
C GLY A 77 5.50 -12.19 3.04
N GLY A 78 4.74 -12.02 4.13
CA GLY A 78 3.55 -11.16 4.15
C GLY A 78 3.88 -9.69 3.87
N THR A 79 4.97 -9.20 4.46
CA THR A 79 5.43 -7.81 4.22
C THR A 79 5.84 -7.64 2.76
N ILE A 80 6.59 -8.59 2.21
CA ILE A 80 7.03 -8.56 0.80
C ILE A 80 5.83 -8.61 -0.15
N ALA A 81 4.86 -9.50 0.10
CA ALA A 81 3.63 -9.59 -0.69
C ALA A 81 2.85 -8.26 -0.67
N SER A 82 2.70 -7.61 0.48
CA SER A 82 2.04 -6.30 0.56
C SER A 82 2.80 -5.22 -0.22
N ILE A 83 4.14 -5.22 -0.21
CA ILE A 83 4.96 -4.27 -0.99
C ILE A 83 4.71 -4.46 -2.48
N ILE A 84 4.72 -5.71 -2.96
CA ILE A 84 4.47 -6.02 -4.38
C ILE A 84 3.07 -5.56 -4.78
N LEU A 85 2.05 -5.79 -3.95
CA LEU A 85 0.68 -5.37 -4.24
C LEU A 85 0.55 -3.83 -4.30
N TYR A 86 1.20 -3.08 -3.39
CA TYR A 86 1.22 -1.62 -3.47
C TYR A 86 1.98 -1.11 -4.70
N ALA A 87 3.08 -1.77 -5.08
CA ALA A 87 3.80 -1.42 -6.30
C ALA A 87 2.96 -1.66 -7.55
N LEU A 88 2.23 -2.79 -7.62
CA LEU A 88 1.29 -3.07 -8.71
C LEU A 88 0.17 -2.04 -8.75
N ALA A 89 -0.40 -1.66 -7.61
CA ALA A 89 -1.40 -0.61 -7.54
C ALA A 89 -0.87 0.71 -8.12
N ALA A 90 0.36 1.10 -7.76
CA ALA A 90 1.00 2.29 -8.29
C ALA A 90 1.18 2.21 -9.82
N ILE A 91 1.65 1.08 -10.34
CA ILE A 91 1.85 0.88 -11.78
C ILE A 91 0.52 1.00 -12.53
N PHE A 92 -0.55 0.37 -12.03
CA PHE A 92 -1.87 0.48 -12.64
C PHE A 92 -2.43 1.90 -12.59
N ALA A 93 -2.26 2.61 -11.49
CA ALA A 93 -2.66 4.00 -11.35
C ALA A 93 -1.89 4.91 -12.32
N PHE A 94 -0.56 4.74 -12.44
CA PHE A 94 0.27 5.49 -13.39
C PHE A 94 -0.04 5.16 -14.85
N ALA A 95 -0.36 3.89 -15.15
CA ALA A 95 -0.67 3.45 -16.50
C ALA A 95 -2.04 3.96 -17.01
N ASN A 96 -2.96 4.29 -16.10
CA ASN A 96 -4.30 4.77 -16.44
C ASN A 96 -4.48 6.28 -16.16
N LEU A 97 -3.39 7.04 -16.08
CA LEU A 97 -3.47 8.48 -15.90
C LEU A 97 -4.22 9.12 -17.05
N SER A 98 -5.24 9.91 -16.70
CA SER A 98 -6.00 10.75 -17.62
C SER A 98 -5.80 12.21 -17.22
N GLU A 99 -5.61 13.11 -18.19
CA GLU A 99 -5.43 14.55 -17.94
C GLU A 99 -6.64 15.17 -17.22
N ASN A 100 -7.82 14.55 -17.34
CA ASN A 100 -9.05 15.03 -16.71
C ASN A 100 -9.26 14.55 -15.26
N PHE A 101 -8.51 13.53 -14.80
CA PHE A 101 -8.74 12.88 -13.50
C PHE A 101 -7.45 12.84 -12.68
N GLY A 102 -7.18 13.95 -11.98
CA GLY A 102 -5.98 14.11 -11.15
C GLY A 102 -5.97 13.29 -9.85
N ASP A 103 -7.11 12.72 -9.44
CA ASP A 103 -7.21 11.87 -8.26
C ASP A 103 -6.35 10.60 -8.40
N LEU A 104 -6.25 10.03 -9.61
CA LEU A 104 -5.47 8.82 -9.85
C LEU A 104 -3.97 9.02 -9.60
N VAL A 105 -3.44 10.22 -9.86
CA VAL A 105 -2.06 10.58 -9.53
C VAL A 105 -1.83 10.54 -8.02
N VAL A 106 -2.78 11.09 -7.24
CA VAL A 106 -2.69 11.12 -5.77
C VAL A 106 -2.68 9.69 -5.22
N TRP A 107 -3.51 8.81 -5.77
CA TRP A 107 -3.56 7.40 -5.38
C TRP A 107 -2.29 6.64 -5.77
N ALA A 108 -1.71 6.94 -6.93
CA ALA A 108 -0.44 6.37 -7.37
C ALA A 108 0.70 6.74 -6.41
N VAL A 109 0.84 8.03 -6.10
CA VAL A 109 1.88 8.54 -5.18
C VAL A 109 1.70 7.96 -3.78
N LEU A 110 0.46 7.89 -3.28
CA LEU A 110 0.18 7.31 -1.97
C LEU A 110 0.56 5.82 -1.90
N SER A 111 0.27 5.06 -2.97
CA SER A 111 0.64 3.64 -3.07
C SER A 111 2.16 3.44 -2.99
N VAL A 112 2.92 4.31 -3.67
CA VAL A 112 4.38 4.30 -3.59
C VAL A 112 4.86 4.61 -2.18
N ILE A 113 4.26 5.60 -1.50
CA ILE A 113 4.60 5.94 -0.11
C ILE A 113 4.39 4.72 0.80
N PHE A 114 3.26 4.02 0.69
CA PHE A 114 3.01 2.81 1.49
C PHE A 114 4.02 1.69 1.19
N ALA A 115 4.38 1.48 -0.08
CA ALA A 115 5.42 0.53 -0.45
C ALA A 115 6.78 0.90 0.19
N VAL A 116 7.22 2.15 0.09
CA VAL A 116 8.50 2.63 0.64
C VAL A 116 8.55 2.49 2.16
N VAL A 117 7.47 2.86 2.87
CA VAL A 117 7.41 2.71 4.33
C VAL A 117 7.52 1.24 4.74
N LEU A 118 6.85 0.33 4.02
CA LEU A 118 6.95 -1.11 4.28
C LEU A 118 8.34 -1.67 3.99
N VAL A 119 9.00 -1.19 2.94
CA VAL A 119 10.40 -1.52 2.62
C VAL A 119 11.33 -1.09 3.74
N ILE A 120 11.24 0.15 4.23
CA ILE A 120 12.02 0.65 5.37
C ILE A 120 11.77 -0.24 6.61
N THR A 121 10.51 -0.56 6.88
CA THR A 121 10.13 -1.41 8.03
C THR A 121 10.64 -2.85 7.89
N LEU A 122 10.88 -3.32 6.66
CA LEU A 122 11.48 -4.62 6.38
C LEU A 122 12.99 -4.59 6.63
N PHE A 123 13.71 -3.58 6.13
CA PHE A 123 15.15 -3.44 6.35
C PHE A 123 15.52 -3.20 7.82
N LEU A 124 14.73 -2.41 8.56
CA LEU A 124 14.93 -2.22 10.00
C LEU A 124 14.80 -3.55 10.77
N LYS A 125 13.91 -4.45 10.35
CA LYS A 125 13.73 -5.77 10.95
C LYS A 125 14.89 -6.72 10.65
N GLU A 126 15.57 -6.56 9.51
CA GLU A 126 16.72 -7.39 9.12
C GLU A 126 17.94 -7.11 10.01
N LYS A 127 18.27 -5.82 10.23
CA LYS A 127 19.42 -5.37 11.03
C LYS A 127 19.39 -5.89 12.48
N ASP A 128 18.20 -5.98 13.07
CA ASP A 128 18.03 -6.46 14.44
C ASP A 128 18.32 -7.96 14.60
N SER A 129 18.05 -8.75 13.56
CA SER A 129 18.18 -10.21 13.57
C SER A 129 19.61 -10.68 13.34
N SER A 130 20.43 -9.87 12.66
CA SER A 130 21.86 -10.17 12.43
C SER A 130 22.71 -9.89 13.68
N ASP A 131 22.35 -8.85 14.44
CA ASP A 131 23.05 -8.44 15.66
C ASP A 131 22.83 -9.38 16.87
N GLU A 132 21.87 -10.32 16.78
CA GLU A 132 21.60 -11.29 17.85
C GLU A 132 22.48 -12.53 17.71
N THR A 133 22.81 -12.94 16.48
CA THR A 133 23.63 -14.13 16.17
C THR A 133 25.14 -13.92 16.37
N THR A 134 25.62 -12.68 16.42
CA THR A 134 27.06 -12.40 16.62
C THR A 134 27.46 -12.31 18.10
N LYS A 135 26.52 -12.55 19.02
CA LYS A 135 26.76 -12.44 20.48
C LYS A 135 26.73 -13.79 21.22
N GLU A 136 26.68 -14.90 20.49
CA GLU A 136 26.85 -16.25 21.03
C GLU A 136 28.29 -16.73 20.86
#